data_AF-A0A258HAG9-F1
#
_entry.id   AF-A0A258HAG9-F1
#
_cell.length_a   1.000
_cell.length_b   1.000
_cell.length_c   1.000
_cell.angle_alpha   90.00
_cell.angle_beta   90.00
_cell.angle_gamma   90.00
#
_symmetry.space_group_name_H-M   'P 1'
#
loop_
_entity.id
_entity.type
_entity.pdbx_description
1 polymer ?
#
loop_
_entity_poly.entity_id
_entity_poly.type
_entity_poly.pdbx_seq_one_letter_code
_entity_poly.pdbx_strand_id
1 'polypeptide(L)'
;MGMTMDDLGNLFEVIAMLLAGVVLAPIVVATMAAVALLIGRVVRRVLTGKVRRGYLRQIRTVVTEYEAPFDLRPAEIAYLYDTTVGKEEVLATVFDLERRGYVTVTALDTNDDFFIHHTDNHDYTKLHEVDSHVLAMIGSKGCRWGALQKEATKLFAEGSFGRVIERSLIELGFLRSHTTKRQHSHILARTVISVAVAIGACMLVYKGASMVVGALVVQLAWVPFLYQDLVGYMHKSARVSREATPLLAKVWPQIEGFCEFVKVVELDRIAHANRNKQQEYRHAVLPYAIALNLPVNWKDRFK
;
A
#
# COMPACT_ATOMS: atom_id res chain seq x y z
N MET A 1 -65.77 -24.07 -9.64
CA MET A 1 -64.80 -23.65 -10.67
C MET A 1 -63.53 -24.42 -10.40
N GLY A 2 -63.34 -25.57 -11.06
CA GLY A 2 -62.20 -26.43 -10.83
C GLY A 2 -61.02 -25.95 -11.66
N MET A 3 -59.87 -25.77 -11.03
CA MET A 3 -58.62 -25.44 -11.72
C MET A 3 -58.25 -26.62 -12.63
N THR A 4 -58.01 -26.36 -13.92
CA THR A 4 -57.71 -27.43 -14.88
C THR A 4 -56.27 -27.91 -14.71
N MET A 5 -55.95 -29.11 -15.17
CA MET A 5 -54.57 -29.61 -15.07
C MET A 5 -53.56 -28.73 -15.83
N ASP A 6 -54.00 -28.02 -16.88
CA ASP A 6 -53.16 -27.08 -17.63
C ASP A 6 -52.81 -25.83 -16.80
N ASP A 7 -53.73 -25.36 -15.95
CA ASP A 7 -53.49 -24.24 -15.04
C ASP A 7 -52.43 -24.58 -13.98
N LEU A 8 -52.40 -25.83 -13.51
CA LEU A 8 -51.38 -26.34 -12.60
C LEU A 8 -50.01 -26.43 -13.26
N GLY A 9 -49.94 -26.87 -14.52
CA GLY A 9 -48.69 -26.91 -15.29
C GLY A 9 -48.06 -25.52 -15.45
N ASN A 10 -48.86 -24.53 -15.84
CA ASN A 10 -48.42 -23.15 -15.97
C ASN A 10 -47.96 -22.55 -14.62
N LEU A 11 -48.64 -22.89 -13.52
CA LEU A 11 -48.24 -22.46 -12.17
C LEU A 11 -46.86 -23.02 -11.78
N PHE A 12 -46.59 -24.29 -12.08
CA PHE A 12 -45.29 -24.91 -11.80
C PHE A 12 -44.15 -24.27 -12.61
N GLU A 13 -44.38 -23.94 -13.88
CA GLU A 13 -43.37 -23.24 -14.70
C GLU A 13 -43.06 -21.84 -14.15
N VAL A 14 -44.09 -21.09 -13.73
CA VAL A 14 -43.90 -19.77 -13.12
C VAL A 14 -43.12 -19.85 -11.80
N ILE A 15 -43.45 -20.82 -10.94
CA ILE A 15 -42.74 -21.02 -9.67
C ILE A 15 -41.29 -21.45 -9.92
N ALA A 16 -41.05 -22.34 -10.89
CA ALA A 16 -39.71 -22.78 -11.26
C ALA A 16 -38.86 -21.64 -11.81
N MET A 17 -39.42 -20.78 -12.68
CA MET A 17 -38.75 -19.58 -13.18
C MET A 17 -38.43 -18.59 -12.06
N LEU A 18 -39.34 -18.38 -11.11
CA LEU A 18 -39.11 -17.49 -9.97
C LEU A 18 -38.01 -18.03 -9.06
N LEU A 19 -38.02 -19.33 -8.74
CA LEU A 19 -36.98 -19.96 -7.94
C LEU A 19 -35.61 -19.93 -8.64
N ALA A 20 -35.57 -20.23 -9.93
CA ALA A 20 -34.35 -20.14 -10.72
C ALA A 20 -33.80 -18.71 -10.75
N GLY A 21 -34.65 -17.70 -10.92
CA GLY A 21 -34.27 -16.29 -10.88
C GLY A 21 -33.70 -15.86 -9.53
N VAL A 22 -34.35 -16.27 -8.42
CA VAL A 22 -33.91 -15.95 -7.05
C VAL A 22 -32.57 -16.61 -6.71
N VAL A 23 -32.28 -17.80 -7.25
CA VAL A 23 -31.02 -18.52 -6.99
C VAL A 23 -29.88 -18.06 -7.93
N LEU A 24 -30.16 -17.85 -9.22
CA LEU A 24 -29.13 -17.47 -10.20
C LEU A 24 -28.70 -16.01 -10.05
N ALA A 25 -29.62 -15.09 -9.75
CA ALA A 25 -29.31 -13.67 -9.62
C ALA A 25 -28.19 -13.37 -8.59
N PRO A 26 -28.21 -13.88 -7.34
CA PRO A 26 -27.14 -13.61 -6.38
C PRO A 26 -25.80 -14.23 -6.79
N ILE A 27 -25.81 -15.38 -7.46
CA ILE A 27 -24.59 -16.03 -7.97
C ILE A 27 -23.94 -15.17 -9.07
N VAL A 28 -24.74 -14.66 -10.01
CA VAL A 28 -24.25 -13.76 -11.06
C VAL A 28 -23.73 -12.45 -10.45
N VAL A 29 -24.42 -11.88 -9.46
CA VAL A 29 -23.95 -10.66 -8.78
C VAL A 29 -22.65 -10.91 -8.02
N ALA A 30 -22.55 -12.02 -7.28
CA ALA A 30 -21.35 -12.37 -6.53
C ALA A 30 -20.14 -12.60 -7.46
N THR A 31 -20.34 -13.29 -8.57
CA THR A 31 -19.28 -13.54 -9.57
C THR A 31 -18.83 -12.25 -10.25
N MET A 32 -19.76 -11.37 -10.65
CA MET A 32 -19.42 -10.06 -11.21
C MET A 32 -18.67 -9.18 -10.21
N ALA A 33 -19.09 -9.15 -8.94
CA ALA A 33 -18.39 -8.42 -7.89
C ALA A 33 -16.96 -8.96 -7.66
N ALA A 34 -16.79 -10.28 -7.64
CA ALA A 34 -15.48 -10.92 -7.52
C ALA A 34 -14.55 -10.56 -8.69
N VAL A 35 -15.07 -10.60 -9.93
CA VAL A 35 -14.31 -10.21 -11.14
C VAL A 35 -13.92 -8.73 -11.09
N ALA A 36 -14.85 -7.84 -10.72
CA ALA A 36 -14.58 -6.41 -10.58
C ALA A 36 -13.48 -6.14 -9.53
N LEU A 37 -13.50 -6.84 -8.39
CA LEU A 37 -12.45 -6.74 -7.37
C LEU A 37 -11.10 -7.24 -7.87
N LEU A 38 -11.08 -8.30 -8.68
CA LEU A 38 -9.85 -8.88 -9.23
C LEU A 38 -9.25 -7.95 -10.29
N ILE A 39 -10.07 -7.43 -11.21
CA ILE A 39 -9.67 -6.40 -12.18
C ILE A 39 -9.17 -5.16 -11.44
N GLY A 40 -9.89 -4.68 -10.43
CA GLY A 40 -9.48 -3.57 -9.57
C GLY A 40 -8.11 -3.80 -8.94
N ARG A 41 -7.82 -5.02 -8.44
CA ARG A 41 -6.50 -5.39 -7.89
C ARG A 41 -5.38 -5.40 -8.94
N VAL A 42 -5.65 -5.90 -10.14
CA VAL A 42 -4.65 -5.96 -11.24
C VAL A 42 -4.38 -4.56 -11.78
N VAL A 43 -5.43 -3.80 -12.10
CA VAL A 43 -5.35 -2.40 -12.52
C VAL A 43 -4.64 -1.57 -11.45
N ARG A 44 -4.93 -1.82 -10.16
CA ARG A 44 -4.24 -1.22 -9.01
C ARG A 44 -2.73 -1.46 -9.02
N ARG A 45 -2.25 -2.64 -9.43
CA ARG A 45 -0.80 -2.91 -9.50
C ARG A 45 -0.14 -2.29 -10.73
N VAL A 46 -0.84 -2.23 -11.85
CA VAL A 46 -0.28 -1.77 -13.14
C VAL A 46 -0.27 -0.24 -13.27
N LEU A 47 -1.36 0.45 -12.87
CA LEU A 47 -1.49 1.90 -13.05
C LEU A 47 -0.66 2.71 -12.04
N THR A 48 -0.53 2.28 -10.79
CA THR A 48 0.29 2.97 -9.76
C THR A 48 1.72 3.16 -10.23
N GLY A 49 2.29 2.10 -10.80
CA GLY A 49 3.66 2.14 -11.29
C GLY A 49 3.82 2.99 -12.55
N LYS A 50 2.82 3.05 -13.44
CA LYS A 50 2.97 3.71 -14.76
C LYS A 50 2.68 5.21 -14.75
N VAL A 51 1.56 5.65 -14.17
CA VAL A 51 1.14 7.07 -14.24
C VAL A 51 2.13 7.99 -13.52
N ARG A 52 2.69 7.51 -12.40
CA ARG A 52 3.62 8.29 -11.58
C ARG A 52 5.03 8.36 -12.17
N ARG A 53 5.52 7.27 -12.76
CA ARG A 53 6.75 7.29 -13.55
C ARG A 53 6.62 8.28 -14.71
N GLY A 54 5.44 8.41 -15.33
CA GLY A 54 5.20 9.36 -16.42
C GLY A 54 5.45 10.83 -16.06
N TYR A 55 4.91 11.30 -14.92
CA TYR A 55 5.02 12.72 -14.55
C TYR A 55 6.43 13.13 -14.13
N LEU A 56 7.16 12.25 -13.43
CA LEU A 56 8.52 12.56 -12.95
C LEU A 56 9.60 12.22 -13.98
N ARG A 57 9.39 11.26 -14.89
CA ARG A 57 10.30 10.97 -16.03
C ARG A 57 10.23 12.01 -17.14
N GLN A 58 9.16 12.81 -17.22
CA GLN A 58 9.14 13.96 -18.12
C GLN A 58 10.19 15.03 -17.73
N ILE A 59 10.86 14.85 -16.58
CA ILE A 59 11.88 15.75 -16.06
C ILE A 59 13.24 15.03 -16.08
N ARG A 60 13.92 15.13 -17.23
CA ARG A 60 15.38 15.02 -17.42
C ARG A 60 16.03 13.62 -17.42
N THR A 61 17.22 13.59 -18.03
CA THR A 61 18.17 12.48 -18.06
C THR A 61 18.43 11.95 -16.66
N VAL A 62 18.22 10.64 -16.45
CA VAL A 62 18.57 9.96 -15.21
C VAL A 62 20.09 10.06 -15.00
N VAL A 63 20.50 10.56 -13.84
CA VAL A 63 21.92 10.68 -13.47
C VAL A 63 22.27 9.47 -12.63
N THR A 64 23.30 8.72 -13.00
CA THR A 64 23.79 7.60 -12.18
C THR A 64 24.34 8.13 -10.86
N GLU A 65 23.75 7.72 -9.75
CA GLU A 65 24.18 8.05 -8.39
C GLU A 65 24.45 6.76 -7.62
N TYR A 66 25.59 6.70 -6.94
CA TYR A 66 26.03 5.50 -6.20
C TYR A 66 25.64 5.52 -4.72
N GLU A 67 25.32 6.71 -4.20
CA GLU A 67 24.95 6.95 -2.81
C GLU A 67 23.56 7.58 -2.73
N ALA A 68 22.91 7.39 -1.59
CA ALA A 68 21.61 7.98 -1.32
C ALA A 68 21.74 9.52 -1.30
N PRO A 69 21.00 10.25 -2.16
CA PRO A 69 21.16 11.69 -2.24
C PRO A 69 20.51 12.37 -1.02
N PHE A 70 21.08 13.50 -0.58
CA PHE A 70 20.55 14.35 0.51
C PHE A 70 20.42 13.68 1.89
N ASP A 71 21.21 12.63 2.18
CA ASP A 71 21.11 11.82 3.41
C ASP A 71 19.69 11.28 3.66
N LEU A 72 18.91 11.09 2.59
CA LEU A 72 17.56 10.52 2.67
C LEU A 72 17.62 9.11 3.25
N ARG A 73 16.80 8.84 4.25
CA ARG A 73 16.73 7.53 4.90
C ARG A 73 16.09 6.50 3.94
N PRO A 74 16.36 5.20 4.11
CA PRO A 74 15.80 4.16 3.23
C PRO A 74 14.27 4.21 3.09
N ALA A 75 13.55 4.40 4.21
CA ALA A 75 12.10 4.52 4.23
C ALA A 75 11.60 5.79 3.49
N GLU A 76 12.35 6.88 3.55
CA GLU A 76 12.01 8.14 2.86
C GLU A 76 12.23 8.02 1.35
N ILE A 77 13.34 7.39 0.93
CA ILE A 77 13.59 7.09 -0.48
C ILE A 77 12.49 6.19 -1.03
N ALA A 78 12.17 5.10 -0.33
CA ALA A 78 11.09 4.20 -0.75
C ALA A 78 9.75 4.94 -0.87
N TYR A 79 9.41 5.75 0.14
CA TYR A 79 8.18 6.55 0.11
C TYR A 79 8.14 7.55 -1.06
N LEU A 80 9.25 8.27 -1.32
CA LEU A 80 9.36 9.14 -2.48
C LEU A 80 9.25 8.36 -3.78
N TYR A 81 9.77 7.14 -3.82
CA TYR A 81 9.76 6.27 -4.99
C TYR A 81 8.36 5.71 -5.31
N ASP A 82 7.66 5.15 -4.32
CA ASP A 82 6.42 4.38 -4.54
C ASP A 82 5.20 4.80 -3.68
N THR A 83 5.35 5.71 -2.71
CA THR A 83 4.34 6.16 -1.69
C THR A 83 3.73 5.05 -0.86
N THR A 84 4.20 3.83 -1.00
CA THR A 84 3.75 2.76 -0.17
C THR A 84 4.57 2.76 1.11
N VAL A 85 3.91 2.31 2.16
CA VAL A 85 4.51 2.16 3.47
C VAL A 85 4.04 0.80 3.94
N GLY A 86 5.01 -0.06 4.18
CA GLY A 86 4.87 -1.44 4.54
C GLY A 86 5.94 -1.85 5.54
N LYS A 87 6.02 -3.15 5.77
CA LYS A 87 6.96 -3.75 6.72
C LYS A 87 8.41 -3.60 6.22
N GLU A 88 8.58 -3.48 4.92
CA GLU A 88 9.85 -3.31 4.22
C GLU A 88 10.55 -2.01 4.64
N GLU A 89 9.83 -0.89 4.76
CA GLU A 89 10.39 0.39 5.21
C GLU A 89 10.84 0.33 6.67
N VAL A 90 10.07 -0.32 7.55
CA VAL A 90 10.46 -0.51 8.96
C VAL A 90 11.69 -1.42 9.06
N LEU A 91 11.69 -2.54 8.32
CA LEU A 91 12.83 -3.46 8.27
C LEU A 91 14.09 -2.76 7.76
N ALA A 92 13.96 -1.97 6.70
CA ALA A 92 15.04 -1.18 6.14
C ALA A 92 15.59 -0.17 7.15
N THR A 93 14.72 0.57 7.86
CA THR A 93 15.16 1.49 8.91
C THR A 93 15.87 0.75 10.04
N VAL A 94 15.41 -0.44 10.46
CA VAL A 94 16.11 -1.27 11.46
C VAL A 94 17.53 -1.61 11.01
N PHE A 95 17.71 -2.08 9.77
CA PHE A 95 19.06 -2.41 9.29
C PHE A 95 19.95 -1.20 9.03
N ASP A 96 19.37 -0.04 8.67
CA ASP A 96 20.15 1.19 8.59
C ASP A 96 20.56 1.71 9.96
N LEU A 97 19.69 1.63 10.96
CA LEU A 97 20.01 1.91 12.36
C LEU A 97 21.12 0.99 12.87
N GLU A 98 21.07 -0.29 12.51
CA GLU A 98 22.09 -1.26 12.89
C GLU A 98 23.44 -0.92 12.24
N ARG A 99 23.43 -0.62 10.95
CA ARG A 99 24.62 -0.19 10.22
C ARG A 99 25.26 1.05 10.85
N ARG A 100 24.43 1.99 11.32
CA ARG A 100 24.88 3.20 12.03
C ARG A 100 25.23 2.98 13.50
N GLY A 101 25.03 1.76 14.04
CA GLY A 101 25.39 1.38 15.39
C GLY A 101 24.34 1.64 16.47
N TYR A 102 23.16 2.16 16.14
CA TYR A 102 22.11 2.48 17.12
C TYR A 102 21.41 1.24 17.69
N VAL A 103 21.35 0.16 16.91
CA VAL A 103 20.77 -1.12 17.32
C VAL A 103 21.71 -2.26 16.96
N THR A 104 21.59 -3.38 17.64
CA THR A 104 22.25 -4.63 17.29
C THR A 104 21.18 -5.67 16.96
N VAL A 105 21.35 -6.38 15.84
CA VAL A 105 20.44 -7.46 15.46
C VAL A 105 21.10 -8.82 15.72
N THR A 106 20.46 -9.65 16.53
CA THR A 106 20.94 -11.00 16.88
C THR A 106 20.01 -12.05 16.29
N ALA A 107 20.57 -13.02 15.59
CA ALA A 107 19.83 -14.17 15.08
C ALA A 107 19.24 -14.98 16.24
N LEU A 108 18.02 -15.47 16.07
CA LEU A 108 17.44 -16.49 16.94
C LEU A 108 17.58 -17.85 16.26
N ASP A 109 17.66 -18.94 17.05
CA ASP A 109 17.82 -20.31 16.53
C ASP A 109 16.69 -20.73 15.55
N THR A 110 15.55 -20.04 15.59
CA THR A 110 14.48 -20.13 14.59
C THR A 110 14.84 -19.37 13.31
N ASN A 111 14.93 -20.10 12.19
CA ASN A 111 15.37 -19.68 10.84
C ASN A 111 14.73 -18.42 10.21
N ASP A 112 13.82 -17.71 10.88
CA ASP A 112 13.05 -16.60 10.28
C ASP A 112 12.81 -15.40 11.22
N ASP A 113 13.38 -15.39 12.43
CA ASP A 113 13.18 -14.30 13.40
C ASP A 113 14.52 -13.85 13.98
N PHE A 114 14.57 -12.61 14.43
CA PHE A 114 15.75 -12.02 15.05
C PHE A 114 15.33 -11.09 16.18
N PHE A 115 16.22 -10.93 17.14
CA PHE A 115 16.04 -9.99 18.23
C PHE A 115 16.78 -8.69 17.94
N ILE A 116 16.14 -7.58 18.23
CA ILE A 116 16.68 -6.23 18.02
C ILE A 116 16.95 -5.64 19.39
N HIS A 117 18.21 -5.34 19.68
CA HIS A 117 18.67 -4.71 20.91
C HIS A 117 19.04 -3.26 20.65
N HIS A 118 18.78 -2.38 21.61
CA HIS A 118 19.42 -1.07 21.63
C HIS A 118 20.91 -1.22 21.88
N THR A 119 21.72 -0.40 21.24
CA THR A 119 23.14 -0.32 21.56
C THR A 119 23.33 0.67 22.71
N ASP A 120 24.04 0.24 23.75
CA ASP A 120 24.41 1.13 24.84
C ASP A 120 25.34 2.24 24.32
N ASN A 121 25.21 3.45 24.88
CA ASN A 121 26.13 4.58 24.64
C ASN A 121 25.97 5.37 23.32
N HIS A 122 24.78 5.37 22.69
CA HIS A 122 24.47 6.26 21.58
C HIS A 122 23.64 7.49 22.00
N ASP A 123 23.94 8.64 21.37
CA ASP A 123 23.12 9.85 21.51
C ASP A 123 21.88 9.75 20.61
N TYR A 124 20.75 9.40 21.21
CA TYR A 124 19.48 9.26 20.52
C TYR A 124 18.81 10.62 20.23
N THR A 125 19.33 11.74 20.73
CA THR A 125 18.67 13.05 20.58
C THR A 125 18.79 13.65 19.17
N LYS A 126 19.76 13.17 18.38
CA LYS A 126 20.04 13.64 17.01
C LYS A 126 19.46 12.73 15.93
N LEU A 127 18.61 11.78 16.30
CA LEU A 127 18.01 10.86 15.34
C LEU A 127 16.97 11.57 14.48
N HIS A 128 16.87 11.11 13.24
CA HIS A 128 15.80 11.54 12.34
C HIS A 128 14.43 11.17 12.92
N GLU A 129 13.38 11.88 12.54
CA GLU A 129 12.03 11.63 13.09
C GLU A 129 11.57 10.18 12.82
N VAL A 130 11.81 9.70 11.60
CA VAL A 130 11.47 8.33 11.17
C VAL A 130 12.24 7.29 11.99
N ASP A 131 13.53 7.53 12.20
CA ASP A 131 14.42 6.64 12.95
C ASP A 131 13.99 6.56 14.43
N SER A 132 13.71 7.71 15.03
CA SER A 132 13.25 7.85 16.40
C SER A 132 11.93 7.11 16.62
N HIS A 133 11.03 7.17 15.64
CA HIS A 133 9.76 6.45 15.68
C HIS A 133 9.96 4.94 15.64
N VAL A 134 10.87 4.43 14.80
CA VAL A 134 11.19 3.00 14.74
C VAL A 134 11.86 2.53 16.03
N LEU A 135 12.77 3.32 16.60
CA LEU A 135 13.37 3.03 17.91
C LEU A 135 12.35 3.01 19.05
N ALA A 136 11.38 3.93 19.02
CA ALA A 136 10.29 3.92 20.00
C ALA A 136 9.44 2.65 19.90
N MET A 137 9.20 2.12 18.69
CA MET A 137 8.50 0.83 18.49
C MET A 137 9.33 -0.36 18.99
N ILE A 138 10.66 -0.31 18.86
CA ILE A 138 11.54 -1.38 19.36
C ILE A 138 11.45 -1.48 20.89
N GLY A 139 11.31 -0.33 21.56
CA GLY A 139 11.18 -0.23 23.01
C GLY A 139 12.50 -0.46 23.74
N SER A 140 12.62 0.08 24.95
CA SER A 140 13.90 0.13 25.69
C SER A 140 14.57 -1.23 25.95
N LYS A 141 13.79 -2.32 26.03
CA LYS A 141 14.30 -3.67 26.25
C LYS A 141 14.68 -4.41 24.96
N GLY A 142 14.46 -3.79 23.81
CA GLY A 142 14.48 -4.47 22.52
C GLY A 142 13.22 -5.31 22.29
N CYS A 143 13.09 -5.84 21.07
CA CYS A 143 11.97 -6.68 20.68
C CYS A 143 12.35 -7.70 19.61
N ARG A 144 11.47 -8.69 19.40
CA ARG A 144 11.56 -9.62 18.27
C ARG A 144 11.02 -8.97 17.00
N TRP A 145 11.61 -9.26 15.85
CA TRP A 145 11.10 -8.80 14.56
C TRP A 145 9.64 -9.18 14.34
N GLY A 146 9.24 -10.41 14.70
CA GLY A 146 7.83 -10.83 14.59
C GLY A 146 6.85 -10.00 15.45
N ALA A 147 7.30 -9.43 16.57
CA ALA A 147 6.49 -8.52 17.39
C ALA A 147 6.43 -7.13 16.77
N LEU A 148 7.59 -6.59 16.37
CA LEU A 148 7.71 -5.30 15.69
C LEU A 148 6.88 -5.27 14.40
N GLN A 149 6.89 -6.34 13.62
CA GLN A 149 6.13 -6.46 12.38
C GLN A 149 4.61 -6.36 12.63
N LYS A 150 4.11 -6.95 13.72
CA LYS A 150 2.68 -6.88 14.08
C LYS A 150 2.29 -5.45 14.46
N GLU A 151 3.12 -4.78 15.25
CA GLU A 151 2.92 -3.39 15.64
C GLU A 151 2.97 -2.45 14.43
N ALA A 152 3.98 -2.63 13.58
CA ALA A 152 4.13 -1.89 12.33
C ALA A 152 2.88 -2.06 11.43
N THR A 153 2.35 -3.29 11.31
CA THR A 153 1.13 -3.56 10.53
C THR A 153 -0.08 -2.77 11.05
N LYS A 154 -0.21 -2.63 12.37
CA LYS A 154 -1.26 -1.80 12.98
C LYS A 154 -1.09 -0.32 12.62
N LEU A 155 0.14 0.19 12.74
CA LEU A 155 0.45 1.59 12.40
C LEU A 155 0.24 1.90 10.92
N PHE A 156 0.49 0.94 10.03
CA PHE A 156 0.20 1.10 8.60
C PHE A 156 -1.30 1.16 8.33
N ALA A 157 -2.10 0.35 9.03
CA ALA A 157 -3.56 0.40 8.92
C ALA A 157 -4.12 1.76 9.38
N GLU A 158 -3.49 2.36 10.39
CA GLU A 158 -3.81 3.71 10.90
C GLU A 158 -3.17 4.85 10.08
N GLY A 159 -2.26 4.53 9.16
CA GLY A 159 -1.47 5.50 8.40
C GLY A 159 -0.60 6.42 9.27
N SER A 160 -0.26 6.02 10.50
CA SER A 160 0.56 6.83 11.42
C SER A 160 2.01 6.88 10.97
N PHE A 161 2.62 5.74 10.62
CA PHE A 161 4.02 5.70 10.18
C PHE A 161 4.24 6.47 8.87
N GLY A 162 3.31 6.35 7.92
CA GLY A 162 3.36 7.14 6.68
C GLY A 162 3.30 8.65 6.93
N ARG A 163 2.54 9.10 7.95
CA ARG A 163 2.52 10.52 8.35
C ARG A 163 3.85 10.99 8.95
N VAL A 164 4.58 10.12 9.65
CA VAL A 164 5.92 10.44 10.17
C VAL A 164 6.88 10.65 9.00
N ILE A 165 6.90 9.74 8.02
CA ILE A 165 7.73 9.88 6.82
C ILE A 165 7.34 11.14 6.02
N GLU A 166 6.04 11.39 5.83
CA GLU A 166 5.55 12.59 5.15
C GLU A 166 6.01 13.87 5.87
N ARG A 167 5.94 13.93 7.20
CA ARG A 167 6.41 15.10 7.97
C ARG A 167 7.90 15.34 7.79
N SER A 168 8.73 14.30 7.93
CA SER A 168 10.16 14.39 7.66
C SER A 168 10.43 14.95 6.25
N LEU A 169 9.74 14.43 5.22
CA LEU A 169 9.91 14.88 3.84
C LEU A 169 9.39 16.30 3.59
N ILE A 170 8.40 16.76 4.37
CA ILE A 170 7.93 18.15 4.36
C ILE A 170 8.98 19.06 5.00
N GLU A 171 9.58 18.66 6.12
CA GLU A 171 10.64 19.41 6.81
C GLU A 171 11.89 19.56 5.93
N LEU A 172 12.24 18.50 5.20
CA LEU A 172 13.29 18.53 4.18
C LEU A 172 12.92 19.33 2.91
N GLY A 173 11.65 19.76 2.79
CA GLY A 173 11.17 20.57 1.67
C GLY A 173 10.89 19.80 0.38
N PHE A 174 10.87 18.46 0.41
CA PHE A 174 10.53 17.63 -0.75
C PHE A 174 9.03 17.55 -1.00
N LEU A 175 8.22 17.62 0.06
CA LEU A 175 6.76 17.58 0.00
C LEU A 175 6.14 18.88 0.53
N ARG A 176 4.98 19.26 -0.01
CA ARG A 176 4.17 20.38 0.50
C ARG A 176 3.33 19.92 1.68
N SER A 177 3.28 20.73 2.75
CA SER A 177 2.37 20.45 3.87
C SER A 177 0.91 20.53 3.40
N HIS A 178 0.09 19.60 3.88
CA HIS A 178 -1.33 19.58 3.57
C HIS A 178 -2.16 19.70 4.84
N THR A 179 -3.24 20.47 4.78
CA THR A 179 -4.29 20.46 5.80
C THR A 179 -5.32 19.39 5.44
N THR A 180 -5.37 18.31 6.24
CA THR A 180 -6.24 17.12 6.11
C THR A 180 -7.74 17.38 6.07
N LYS A 181 -8.20 18.62 6.29
CA LYS A 181 -9.61 18.93 6.52
C LYS A 181 -10.52 18.75 5.29
N ARG A 182 -10.00 18.72 4.06
CA ARG A 182 -10.85 18.71 2.85
C ARG A 182 -11.18 17.32 2.29
N GLN A 183 -10.50 16.24 2.69
CA GLN A 183 -10.74 14.90 2.12
C GLN A 183 -11.91 14.15 2.77
N HIS A 184 -12.11 14.28 4.08
CA HIS A 184 -13.16 13.54 4.79
C HIS A 184 -14.58 13.99 4.41
N SER A 185 -14.79 15.27 4.09
CA SER A 185 -16.12 15.79 3.72
C SER A 185 -16.63 15.22 2.40
N HIS A 186 -15.75 15.03 1.41
CA HIS A 186 -16.12 14.46 0.12
C HIS A 186 -16.40 12.96 0.20
N ILE A 187 -15.73 12.23 1.10
CA ILE A 187 -16.00 10.80 1.32
C ILE A 187 -17.36 10.65 2.00
N LEU A 188 -17.63 11.41 3.08
CA LEU A 188 -18.91 11.40 3.79
C LEU A 188 -20.10 11.77 2.89
N ALA A 189 -19.97 12.85 2.10
CA ALA A 189 -21.02 13.27 1.17
C ALA A 189 -21.34 12.17 0.15
N ARG A 190 -20.33 11.46 -0.33
CA ARG A 190 -20.50 10.36 -1.31
C ARG A 190 -21.13 9.11 -0.70
N THR A 191 -20.76 8.74 0.52
CA THR A 191 -21.40 7.62 1.23
C THR A 191 -22.88 7.90 1.51
N VAL A 192 -23.23 9.14 1.83
CA VAL A 192 -24.63 9.54 2.06
C VAL A 192 -25.44 9.43 0.76
N ILE A 193 -24.90 9.88 -0.38
CA ILE A 193 -25.56 9.76 -1.69
C ILE A 193 -25.79 8.29 -2.07
N SER A 194 -24.80 7.40 -1.88
CA SER A 194 -24.96 5.97 -2.22
C SER A 194 -26.03 5.30 -1.36
N VAL A 195 -26.11 5.63 -0.07
CA VAL A 195 -27.15 5.10 0.83
C VAL A 195 -28.53 5.61 0.41
N ALA A 196 -28.65 6.89 0.05
CA ALA A 196 -29.91 7.46 -0.42
C ALA A 196 -30.41 6.80 -1.72
N VAL A 197 -29.51 6.51 -2.68
CA VAL A 197 -29.84 5.79 -3.92
C VAL A 197 -30.33 4.37 -3.62
N ALA A 198 -29.67 3.66 -2.71
CA ALA A 198 -30.08 2.31 -2.32
C ALA A 198 -31.46 2.29 -1.64
N ILE A 199 -31.74 3.26 -0.76
CA ILE A 199 -33.06 3.42 -0.12
C ILE A 199 -34.14 3.74 -1.17
N GLY A 200 -33.86 4.65 -2.10
CA GLY A 200 -34.78 4.99 -3.19
C GLY A 200 -35.10 3.79 -4.09
N ALA A 201 -34.09 2.95 -4.38
CA ALA A 201 -34.26 1.70 -5.10
C ALA A 201 -35.22 0.73 -4.39
N CYS A 202 -35.02 0.52 -3.08
CA CYS A 202 -35.88 -0.33 -2.27
C CYS A 202 -37.33 0.18 -2.22
N MET A 203 -37.52 1.50 -2.13
CA MET A 203 -38.87 2.09 -2.16
C MET A 203 -39.59 1.91 -3.51
N LEU A 204 -38.85 1.93 -4.63
CA LEU A 204 -39.43 1.70 -5.96
C LEU A 204 -39.89 0.24 -6.14
N VAL A 205 -39.13 -0.72 -5.63
CA VAL A 205 -39.54 -2.14 -5.62
C VAL A 205 -40.78 -2.33 -4.75
N TYR A 206 -40.81 -1.71 -3.57
CA TYR A 206 -41.96 -1.78 -2.67
C TYR A 206 -43.26 -1.25 -3.30
N LYS A 207 -43.17 -0.23 -4.16
CA LYS A 207 -44.33 0.36 -4.86
C LYS A 207 -44.79 -0.41 -6.11
N GLY A 208 -44.28 -1.61 -6.35
CA GLY A 208 -44.76 -2.49 -7.42
C GLY A 208 -44.03 -2.34 -8.76
N ALA A 209 -42.83 -1.75 -8.77
CA ALA A 209 -41.94 -1.90 -9.92
C ALA A 209 -41.62 -3.39 -10.12
N SER A 210 -41.59 -3.84 -11.38
CA SER A 210 -41.30 -5.24 -11.70
C SER A 210 -39.98 -5.69 -11.06
N MET A 211 -39.91 -6.96 -10.62
CA MET A 211 -38.69 -7.53 -10.02
C MET A 211 -37.45 -7.34 -10.91
N VAL A 212 -37.65 -7.28 -12.23
CA VAL A 212 -36.59 -7.02 -13.22
C VAL A 212 -35.99 -5.62 -13.04
N VAL A 213 -36.84 -4.60 -12.89
CA VAL A 213 -36.38 -3.22 -12.63
C VAL A 213 -35.70 -3.13 -11.26
N GLY A 214 -36.24 -3.80 -10.24
CA GLY A 214 -35.62 -3.89 -8.92
C GLY A 214 -34.21 -4.49 -8.96
N ALA A 215 -34.04 -5.62 -9.65
CA ALA A 215 -32.75 -6.29 -9.81
C ALA A 215 -31.73 -5.41 -10.55
N LEU A 216 -32.16 -4.69 -11.58
CA LEU A 216 -31.29 -3.82 -12.39
C LEU A 216 -30.82 -2.60 -11.59
N VAL A 217 -31.70 -2.00 -10.77
CA VAL A 217 -31.31 -0.89 -9.88
C VAL A 217 -30.35 -1.36 -8.79
N VAL A 218 -30.56 -2.55 -8.21
CA VAL A 218 -29.62 -3.15 -7.26
C VAL A 218 -28.26 -3.40 -7.91
N GLN A 219 -28.21 -3.89 -9.15
CA GLN A 219 -26.95 -4.10 -9.88
C GLN A 219 -26.21 -2.78 -10.13
N LEU A 220 -26.91 -1.72 -10.53
CA LEU A 220 -26.31 -0.40 -10.77
C LEU A 220 -25.86 0.30 -9.49
N ALA A 221 -26.46 -0.01 -8.34
CA ALA A 221 -26.10 0.59 -7.06
C ALA A 221 -24.66 0.29 -6.60
N TRP A 222 -24.00 -0.76 -7.13
CA TRP A 222 -22.60 -1.09 -6.82
C TRP A 222 -21.59 -0.29 -7.64
N VAL A 223 -22.00 0.26 -8.79
CA VAL A 223 -21.12 1.01 -9.70
C VAL A 223 -20.49 2.24 -9.01
N PRO A 224 -21.23 3.04 -8.21
CA PRO A 224 -20.64 4.13 -7.44
C PRO A 224 -19.59 3.69 -6.41
N PHE A 225 -19.74 2.50 -5.79
CA PHE A 225 -18.75 1.99 -4.83
C PHE A 225 -17.45 1.62 -5.53
N LEU A 226 -17.52 0.91 -6.66
CA LEU A 226 -16.35 0.60 -7.48
C LEU A 226 -15.68 1.86 -8.03
N TYR A 227 -16.47 2.85 -8.44
CA TYR A 227 -15.96 4.15 -8.88
C TYR A 227 -15.30 4.93 -7.72
N GLN A 228 -15.84 4.87 -6.51
CA GLN A 228 -15.25 5.51 -5.33
C GLN A 228 -13.88 4.91 -4.97
N ASP A 229 -13.76 3.58 -5.00
CA ASP A 229 -12.48 2.90 -4.79
C ASP A 229 -11.45 3.30 -5.86
N LEU A 230 -11.89 3.38 -7.12
CA LEU A 230 -11.04 3.81 -8.24
C LEU A 230 -10.61 5.29 -8.13
N VAL A 231 -11.53 6.20 -7.78
CA VAL A 231 -11.23 7.63 -7.64
C VAL A 231 -10.39 7.91 -6.39
N GLY A 232 -10.70 7.28 -5.27
CA GLY A 232 -9.86 7.35 -4.06
C GLY A 232 -8.44 6.86 -4.34
N TYR A 233 -8.32 5.82 -5.17
CA TYR A 233 -7.05 5.29 -5.65
C TYR A 233 -6.30 6.25 -6.59
N MET A 234 -6.99 6.85 -7.57
CA MET A 234 -6.38 7.89 -8.42
C MET A 234 -5.93 9.10 -7.60
N HIS A 235 -6.69 9.48 -6.57
CA HIS A 235 -6.31 10.56 -5.68
C HIS A 235 -5.08 10.21 -4.83
N LYS A 236 -4.96 8.98 -4.32
CA LYS A 236 -3.79 8.55 -3.54
C LYS A 236 -2.52 8.47 -4.39
N SER A 237 -2.61 8.00 -5.64
CA SER A 237 -1.48 7.93 -6.57
C SER A 237 -1.08 9.30 -7.16
N ALA A 238 -2.05 10.19 -7.38
CA ALA A 238 -1.79 11.59 -7.78
C ALA A 238 -1.29 12.47 -6.61
N ARG A 239 -1.35 11.98 -5.37
CA ARG A 239 -1.03 12.74 -4.16
C ARG A 239 0.41 13.23 -4.16
N VAL A 240 1.40 12.35 -4.37
CA VAL A 240 2.80 12.80 -4.42
C VAL A 240 3.12 13.65 -5.65
N SER A 241 2.47 13.43 -6.79
CA SER A 241 2.65 14.34 -7.93
C SER A 241 2.12 15.76 -7.65
N ARG A 242 1.04 15.89 -6.87
CA ARG A 242 0.49 17.19 -6.43
C ARG A 242 1.26 17.82 -5.26
N GLU A 243 1.79 16.98 -4.38
CA GLU A 243 2.51 17.38 -3.17
C GLU A 243 4.01 17.60 -3.43
N ALA A 244 4.55 17.14 -4.56
CA ALA A 244 5.93 17.35 -4.96
C ALA A 244 6.26 18.84 -5.06
N THR A 245 7.33 19.25 -4.40
CA THR A 245 7.89 20.58 -4.55
C THR A 245 8.76 20.67 -5.81
N PRO A 246 9.05 21.89 -6.31
CA PRO A 246 10.06 22.08 -7.36
C PRO A 246 11.44 21.52 -6.98
N LEU A 247 11.75 21.47 -5.67
CA LEU A 247 12.97 20.86 -5.15
C LEU A 247 12.98 19.35 -5.44
N LEU A 248 11.90 18.64 -5.10
CA LEU A 248 11.78 17.21 -5.41
C LEU A 248 11.89 16.95 -6.91
N ALA A 249 11.26 17.76 -7.75
CA ALA A 249 11.38 17.63 -9.21
C ALA A 249 12.82 17.81 -9.71
N LYS A 250 13.61 18.68 -9.08
CA LYS A 250 15.03 18.90 -9.41
C LYS A 250 15.91 17.71 -8.99
N VAL A 251 15.61 17.12 -7.85
CA VAL A 251 16.38 16.04 -7.22
C VAL A 251 15.97 14.65 -7.71
N TRP A 252 14.77 14.53 -8.28
CA TRP A 252 14.21 13.25 -8.73
C TRP A 252 15.15 12.41 -9.63
N PRO A 253 15.87 12.98 -10.62
CA PRO A 253 16.77 12.18 -11.46
C PRO A 253 17.89 11.48 -10.67
N GLN A 254 18.34 12.08 -9.56
CA GLN A 254 19.35 11.51 -8.67
C GLN A 254 18.76 10.36 -7.83
N ILE A 255 17.54 10.54 -7.31
CA ILE A 255 16.82 9.49 -6.58
C ILE A 255 16.51 8.31 -7.52
N GLU A 256 15.97 8.58 -8.71
CA GLU A 256 15.66 7.53 -9.69
C GLU A 256 16.94 6.81 -10.15
N GLY A 257 18.02 7.55 -10.38
CA GLY A 257 19.31 6.98 -10.74
C GLY A 257 19.94 6.11 -9.65
N PHE A 258 19.89 6.55 -8.40
CA PHE A 258 20.30 5.73 -7.26
C PHE A 258 19.44 4.47 -7.17
N CYS A 259 18.10 4.58 -7.22
CA CYS A 259 17.22 3.42 -7.19
C CYS A 259 17.50 2.45 -8.33
N GLU A 260 17.81 2.94 -9.53
CA GLU A 260 18.17 2.10 -10.67
C GLU A 260 19.53 1.42 -10.48
N PHE A 261 20.53 2.15 -9.95
CA PHE A 261 21.81 1.58 -9.55
C PHE A 261 21.65 0.46 -8.52
N VAL A 262 20.82 0.66 -7.49
CA VAL A 262 20.52 -0.37 -6.49
C VAL A 262 19.91 -1.61 -7.14
N LYS A 263 18.96 -1.41 -8.07
CA LYS A 263 18.24 -2.49 -8.76
C LYS A 263 19.12 -3.30 -9.70
N VAL A 264 19.97 -2.63 -10.47
CA VAL A 264 20.70 -3.24 -11.58
C VAL A 264 22.07 -3.72 -11.13
N VAL A 265 22.77 -2.96 -10.28
CA VAL A 265 24.17 -3.23 -9.94
C VAL A 265 24.32 -3.87 -8.57
N GLU A 266 23.68 -3.30 -7.54
CA GLU A 266 23.89 -3.77 -6.17
C GLU A 266 23.10 -5.03 -5.84
N LEU A 267 21.97 -5.29 -6.52
CA LEU A 267 21.20 -6.50 -6.29
C LEU A 267 22.02 -7.78 -6.55
N ASP A 268 22.77 -7.82 -7.65
CA ASP A 268 23.63 -8.95 -7.99
C ASP A 268 24.82 -9.06 -7.03
N ARG A 269 25.37 -7.92 -6.59
CA ARG A 269 26.46 -7.88 -5.61
C ARG A 269 26.02 -8.42 -4.25
N ILE A 270 24.84 -8.01 -3.76
CA ILE A 270 24.24 -8.52 -2.53
C ILE A 270 24.02 -10.04 -2.65
N ALA A 271 23.47 -10.51 -3.77
CA ALA A 271 23.26 -11.93 -4.01
C ALA A 271 24.58 -12.73 -4.02
N HIS A 272 25.65 -12.17 -4.59
CA HIS A 272 26.98 -12.78 -4.60
C HIS A 272 27.64 -12.78 -3.22
N ALA A 273 27.53 -11.67 -2.47
CA ALA A 273 28.06 -11.55 -1.11
C ALA A 273 27.41 -12.57 -0.17
N ASN A 274 26.08 -12.72 -0.26
CA ASN A 274 25.33 -13.73 0.51
C ASN A 274 25.80 -15.16 0.20
N ARG A 275 26.03 -15.49 -1.08
CA ARG A 275 26.53 -16.82 -1.47
C ARG A 275 27.91 -17.13 -0.91
N ASN A 276 28.79 -16.14 -0.85
CA ASN A 276 30.18 -16.32 -0.44
C ASN A 276 30.43 -16.05 1.05
N LYS A 277 29.38 -15.81 1.84
CA LYS A 277 29.44 -15.48 3.28
C LYS A 277 30.39 -14.32 3.61
N GLN A 278 30.56 -13.37 2.69
CA GLN A 278 31.46 -12.24 2.89
C GLN A 278 30.77 -11.20 3.78
N GLN A 279 31.13 -11.17 5.07
CA GLN A 279 30.52 -10.28 6.09
C GLN A 279 30.96 -8.80 5.99
N GLU A 280 32.10 -8.52 5.35
CA GLU A 280 32.67 -7.16 5.27
C GLU A 280 31.90 -6.24 4.31
N TYR A 281 31.21 -6.80 3.31
CA TYR A 281 30.29 -6.05 2.46
C TYR A 281 28.94 -5.87 3.15
N ARG A 282 28.93 -5.31 4.37
CA ARG A 282 27.70 -4.79 5.00
C ARG A 282 27.25 -3.57 4.18
N HIS A 283 26.63 -3.86 3.03
CA HIS A 283 26.30 -2.90 2.00
C HIS A 283 25.45 -1.80 2.64
N ALA A 284 25.96 -0.57 2.62
CA ALA A 284 25.18 0.63 2.91
C ALA A 284 23.86 0.66 2.10
N VAL A 285 23.83 -0.08 0.99
CA VAL A 285 22.73 -0.21 0.04
C VAL A 285 21.67 -1.26 0.44
N LEU A 286 21.98 -2.25 1.29
CA LEU A 286 21.02 -3.31 1.65
C LEU A 286 19.71 -2.76 2.24
N PRO A 287 19.73 -1.81 3.20
CA PRO A 287 18.51 -1.16 3.69
C PRO A 287 17.66 -0.56 2.56
N TYR A 288 18.29 0.11 1.60
CA TYR A 288 17.60 0.72 0.46
C TYR A 288 16.99 -0.34 -0.46
N ALA A 289 17.70 -1.45 -0.72
CA ALA A 289 17.17 -2.54 -1.53
C ALA A 289 15.92 -3.18 -0.88
N ILE A 290 15.91 -3.32 0.45
CA ILE A 290 14.75 -3.81 1.19
C ILE A 290 13.61 -2.80 1.12
N ALA A 291 13.88 -1.52 1.37
CA ALA A 291 12.87 -0.46 1.32
C ALA A 291 12.21 -0.36 -0.06
N LEU A 292 12.99 -0.55 -1.13
CA LEU A 292 12.50 -0.59 -2.52
C LEU A 292 11.79 -1.91 -2.89
N ASN A 293 11.59 -2.80 -1.92
CA ASN A 293 10.94 -4.11 -2.07
C ASN A 293 11.57 -4.95 -3.19
N LEU A 294 12.91 -4.94 -3.28
CA LEU A 294 13.66 -5.74 -4.23
C LEU A 294 13.79 -7.19 -3.75
N PRO A 295 13.93 -8.18 -4.66
CA PRO A 295 14.04 -9.59 -4.30
C PRO A 295 15.43 -9.91 -3.70
N VAL A 296 15.72 -9.39 -2.51
CA VAL A 296 16.95 -9.63 -1.77
C VAL A 296 16.72 -10.66 -0.66
N ASN A 297 17.59 -11.67 -0.58
CA ASN A 297 17.52 -12.68 0.48
C ASN A 297 18.27 -12.21 1.73
N TRP A 298 17.73 -11.18 2.40
CA TRP A 298 18.34 -10.61 3.60
C TRP A 298 18.45 -11.60 4.76
N LYS A 299 17.64 -12.67 4.76
CA LYS A 299 17.65 -13.72 5.80
C LYS A 299 18.92 -14.56 5.79
N ASP A 300 19.57 -14.70 4.64
CA ASP A 300 20.82 -15.47 4.54
C ASP A 300 21.93 -14.88 5.40
N ARG A 301 21.80 -13.63 5.83
CA ARG A 301 22.71 -12.99 6.79
C ARG A 301 22.76 -13.69 8.15
N PHE A 302 21.70 -14.39 8.54
CA PHE A 302 21.58 -15.05 9.84
C PHE A 302 21.93 -16.54 9.80
N LYS A 303 22.35 -17.07 8.64
CA LYS A 303 22.72 -18.48 8.44
C LYS A 303 24.24 -18.67 8.35
#